data_AF-A0A520N2Q6-F1
#
_entry.id   AF-A0A520N2Q6-F1
#
_cell.length_a   1.000
_cell.length_b   1.000
_cell.length_c   1.000
_cell.angle_alpha   90.00
_cell.angle_beta   90.00
_cell.angle_gamma   90.00
#
_symmetry.space_group_name_H-M   'P 1'
#
loop_
_entity.id
_entity.type
_entity.pdbx_description
1 polymer ?
#
loop_
_entity_poly.entity_id
_entity_poly.type
_entity_poly.pdbx_seq_one_letter_code
_entity_poly.pdbx_strand_id
1 'polypeptide(L)'
;MSLIQPKTALISLSDKTNLKEIVDFLIEKDVKILSTGGTYKAIKGITDSVIEVSEFTGFEEMMDGRVKTLHPKIHAGILARRDSDMDILKERGYETIDLVIVNLYPFKETIQEDCTFEEAIEKIDIGGPTMIRAAAKNFKDVVVVTDPKDYEEVMSEWDNNDGISFESRKKLSQKVFSIMADYNKSIASYLSEDGHSLHDYSFQKSTSLRYGENPHQSATLFTFDNLSKKNIANAEIIQGKELSYNNIVDADAAWECVREFDN
;
A
#
# COMPACT_ATOMS: atom_id res chain seq x y z
N MET A 1 15.89 3.72 -18.96
CA MET A 1 14.60 3.22 -18.43
C MET A 1 13.58 4.31 -18.63
N SER A 2 12.38 3.99 -19.12
CA SER A 2 11.42 4.97 -19.64
C SER A 2 10.53 5.58 -18.55
N LEU A 3 10.29 6.88 -18.70
CA LEU A 3 9.20 7.59 -18.06
C LEU A 3 7.85 7.08 -18.61
N ILE A 4 6.81 7.10 -17.78
CA ILE A 4 5.44 6.78 -18.20
C ILE A 4 4.55 7.97 -17.90
N GLN A 5 3.73 8.33 -18.89
CA GLN A 5 2.65 9.29 -18.77
C GLN A 5 1.33 8.50 -18.78
N PRO A 6 0.74 8.22 -17.60
CA PRO A 6 -0.53 7.54 -17.55
C PRO A 6 -1.59 8.22 -18.42
N LYS A 7 -2.36 7.43 -19.17
CA LYS A 7 -3.49 7.92 -19.98
C LYS A 7 -4.83 7.45 -19.42
N THR A 8 -4.84 6.33 -18.69
CA THR A 8 -6.02 5.84 -17.97
C THR A 8 -5.70 5.54 -16.52
N ALA A 9 -6.51 6.06 -15.60
CA ALA A 9 -6.42 5.83 -14.17
C ALA A 9 -7.63 5.04 -13.66
N LEU A 10 -7.40 4.02 -12.83
CA LEU A 10 -8.43 3.31 -12.08
C LEU A 10 -8.34 3.69 -10.60
N ILE A 11 -9.40 4.30 -10.07
CA ILE A 11 -9.44 4.84 -8.71
C ILE A 11 -10.52 4.14 -7.87
N SER A 12 -10.13 3.49 -6.77
CA SER A 12 -11.06 2.84 -5.83
C SER A 12 -10.53 2.99 -4.40
N LEU A 13 -11.18 3.85 -3.63
CA LEU A 13 -10.66 4.35 -2.36
C LEU A 13 -11.65 4.20 -1.20
N SER A 14 -11.17 3.60 -0.12
CA SER A 14 -11.81 3.67 1.19
C SER A 14 -11.59 5.05 1.80
N ASP A 15 -10.32 5.44 1.99
CA ASP A 15 -9.91 6.77 2.43
C ASP A 15 -9.83 7.74 1.24
N LYS A 16 -10.61 8.83 1.30
CA LYS A 16 -10.73 9.83 0.23
C LYS A 16 -9.98 11.12 0.54
N THR A 17 -9.05 11.07 1.50
CA THR A 17 -8.13 12.17 1.81
C THR A 17 -7.45 12.63 0.51
N ASN A 18 -7.44 13.94 0.28
CA ASN A 18 -6.85 14.60 -0.89
C ASN A 18 -7.39 14.11 -2.25
N LEU A 19 -8.59 13.51 -2.29
CA LEU A 19 -9.20 13.02 -3.54
C LEU A 19 -9.36 14.14 -4.59
N LYS A 20 -9.79 15.34 -4.16
CA LYS A 20 -9.99 16.45 -5.09
C LYS A 20 -8.68 16.86 -5.77
N GLU A 21 -7.60 16.94 -5.01
CA GLU A 21 -6.28 17.35 -5.51
C GLU A 21 -5.79 16.40 -6.60
N ILE A 22 -5.83 15.08 -6.33
CA ILE A 22 -5.40 14.09 -7.32
C ILE A 22 -6.34 14.03 -8.53
N VAL A 23 -7.65 14.20 -8.35
CA VAL A 23 -8.61 14.21 -9.47
C VAL A 23 -8.39 15.42 -10.38
N ASP A 24 -8.25 16.62 -9.81
CA ASP A 24 -8.01 17.84 -10.59
C ASP A 24 -6.71 17.73 -11.39
N PHE A 25 -5.65 17.20 -10.77
CA PHE A 25 -4.38 16.94 -11.44
C PHE A 25 -4.53 15.97 -12.63
N LEU A 26 -5.26 14.87 -12.45
CA LEU A 26 -5.49 13.90 -13.52
C LEU A 26 -6.31 14.48 -14.68
N ILE A 27 -7.27 15.37 -14.40
CA ILE A 27 -8.01 16.10 -15.43
C ILE A 27 -7.09 17.04 -16.22
N GLU A 28 -6.22 17.78 -15.52
CA GLU A 28 -5.23 18.66 -16.18
C GLU A 28 -4.28 17.88 -17.10
N LYS A 29 -3.94 16.65 -16.71
CA LYS A 29 -3.11 15.73 -17.52
C LYS A 29 -3.87 14.98 -18.62
N ASP A 30 -5.16 15.27 -18.84
CA ASP A 30 -6.03 14.61 -19.81
C ASP A 30 -6.09 13.07 -19.60
N VAL A 31 -6.16 12.66 -18.34
CA VAL A 31 -6.24 11.24 -17.95
C VAL A 31 -7.69 10.79 -17.89
N LYS A 32 -8.01 9.70 -18.57
CA LYS A 32 -9.30 9.02 -18.46
C LYS A 32 -9.45 8.39 -17.07
N ILE A 33 -10.46 8.80 -16.31
CA ILE A 33 -10.70 8.29 -14.95
C ILE A 33 -11.78 7.19 -14.96
N LEU A 34 -11.42 6.03 -14.44
CA LEU A 34 -12.32 4.91 -14.15
C LEU A 34 -12.51 4.80 -12.64
N SER A 35 -13.74 4.62 -12.16
CA SER A 35 -13.99 4.42 -10.73
C SER A 35 -15.25 3.58 -10.46
N THR A 36 -15.46 3.19 -9.22
CA THR A 36 -16.59 2.33 -8.80
C THR A 36 -17.15 2.75 -7.44
N GLY A 37 -18.42 2.44 -7.20
CA GLY A 37 -19.07 2.54 -5.90
C GLY A 37 -18.99 3.94 -5.26
N GLY A 38 -18.63 3.98 -3.98
CA GLY A 38 -18.54 5.24 -3.23
C GLY A 38 -17.46 6.21 -3.75
N THR A 39 -16.40 5.70 -4.38
CA THR A 39 -15.36 6.53 -4.98
C THR A 39 -15.85 7.19 -6.26
N TYR A 40 -16.56 6.45 -7.12
CA TYR A 40 -17.20 7.01 -8.32
C TYR A 40 -18.13 8.17 -7.95
N LYS A 41 -19.02 7.97 -6.97
CA LYS A 41 -19.95 9.02 -6.50
C LYS A 41 -19.21 10.26 -5.98
N ALA A 42 -18.10 10.07 -5.26
CA ALA A 42 -17.29 11.17 -4.75
C ALA A 42 -16.61 11.96 -5.89
N ILE A 43 -16.04 11.26 -6.87
CA ILE A 43 -15.43 11.90 -8.06
C ILE A 43 -16.49 12.61 -8.90
N LYS A 44 -17.69 12.03 -9.06
CA LYS A 44 -18.83 12.66 -9.75
C LYS A 44 -19.27 13.98 -9.09
N GLY A 45 -19.04 14.12 -7.78
CA GLY A 45 -19.25 15.39 -7.07
C GLY A 45 -18.20 16.47 -7.38
N ILE A 46 -17.06 16.10 -7.98
CA ILE A 46 -15.95 16.99 -8.35
C ILE A 46 -15.99 17.29 -9.86
N THR A 47 -16.22 16.27 -10.69
CA THR A 47 -16.19 16.35 -12.15
C THR A 47 -17.15 15.36 -12.80
N ASP A 48 -17.61 15.67 -14.02
CA ASP A 48 -18.35 14.72 -14.87
C ASP A 48 -17.42 13.79 -15.68
N SER A 49 -16.12 14.08 -15.70
CA SER A 49 -15.11 13.30 -16.44
C SER A 49 -14.68 12.03 -15.69
N VAL A 50 -15.64 11.17 -15.34
CA VAL A 50 -15.41 9.88 -14.70
C VAL A 50 -16.34 8.83 -15.27
N ILE A 51 -15.79 7.65 -15.57
CA ILE A 51 -16.53 6.51 -16.12
C ILE A 51 -16.69 5.45 -15.04
N GLU A 52 -17.90 4.95 -14.88
CA GLU A 52 -18.16 3.87 -13.93
C GLU A 52 -17.56 2.55 -14.45
N VAL A 53 -16.98 1.74 -13.56
CA VAL A 53 -16.39 0.45 -13.91
C VAL A 53 -17.41 -0.50 -14.55
N SER A 54 -18.67 -0.46 -14.13
CA SER A 54 -19.75 -1.25 -14.73
C SER A 54 -19.98 -0.88 -16.20
N GLU A 55 -20.01 0.41 -16.52
CA GLU A 55 -20.07 0.93 -17.90
C GLU A 55 -18.83 0.52 -18.70
N PHE A 56 -17.64 0.69 -18.11
CA PHE A 56 -16.39 0.33 -18.78
C PHE A 56 -16.31 -1.17 -19.08
N THR A 57 -16.76 -2.03 -18.18
CA THR A 57 -16.68 -3.49 -18.34
C THR A 57 -17.88 -4.10 -19.06
N GLY A 58 -19.04 -3.42 -19.06
CA GLY A 58 -20.32 -4.00 -19.46
C GLY A 58 -20.85 -5.04 -18.47
N PHE A 59 -20.35 -5.04 -17.22
CA PHE A 59 -20.70 -6.01 -16.19
C PHE A 59 -21.19 -5.29 -14.93
N GLU A 60 -22.41 -5.61 -14.50
CA GLU A 60 -22.98 -5.06 -13.26
C GLU A 60 -22.34 -5.70 -12.03
N GLU A 61 -22.26 -4.94 -10.95
CA GLU A 61 -21.79 -5.43 -9.66
C GLU A 61 -22.66 -6.60 -9.15
N MET A 62 -22.02 -7.63 -8.59
CA MET A 62 -22.73 -8.80 -8.04
C MET A 62 -22.29 -9.14 -6.61
N MET A 63 -23.16 -9.88 -5.91
CA MET A 63 -22.92 -10.40 -4.55
C MET A 63 -22.59 -9.29 -3.56
N ASP A 64 -23.44 -8.27 -3.50
CA ASP A 64 -23.32 -7.12 -2.59
C ASP A 64 -21.94 -6.43 -2.66
N GLY A 65 -21.39 -6.31 -3.87
CA GLY A 65 -20.12 -5.63 -4.12
C GLY A 65 -18.87 -6.47 -4.00
N ARG A 66 -19.00 -7.76 -3.69
CA ARG A 66 -17.87 -8.72 -3.66
C ARG A 66 -17.25 -8.89 -5.05
N VAL A 67 -18.06 -8.83 -6.11
CA VAL A 67 -17.59 -8.99 -7.49
C VAL A 67 -17.96 -7.75 -8.32
N LYS A 68 -17.04 -6.78 -8.32
CA LYS A 68 -17.14 -5.54 -9.11
C LYS A 68 -15.95 -5.30 -10.04
N THR A 69 -14.73 -5.52 -9.55
CA THR A 69 -13.48 -5.23 -10.28
C THR A 69 -12.73 -6.48 -10.73
N LEU A 70 -13.21 -7.67 -10.36
CA LEU A 70 -12.64 -8.97 -10.75
C LEU A 70 -13.03 -9.34 -12.18
N HIS A 71 -12.65 -8.49 -13.14
CA HIS A 71 -13.03 -8.62 -14.55
C HIS A 71 -11.80 -8.66 -15.47
N PRO A 72 -11.76 -9.54 -16.50
CA PRO A 72 -10.64 -9.64 -17.42
C PRO A 72 -10.28 -8.32 -18.10
N LYS A 73 -11.27 -7.50 -18.48
CA LYS A 73 -11.02 -6.18 -19.11
C LYS A 73 -10.18 -5.26 -18.22
N ILE A 74 -10.40 -5.28 -16.91
CA ILE A 74 -9.61 -4.48 -15.95
C ILE A 74 -8.23 -5.08 -15.79
N HIS A 75 -8.14 -6.36 -15.45
CA HIS A 75 -6.85 -6.99 -15.15
C HIS A 75 -5.96 -7.14 -16.39
N ALA A 76 -6.52 -7.33 -17.59
CA ALA A 76 -5.77 -7.31 -18.84
C ALA A 76 -5.24 -5.90 -19.12
N GLY A 77 -6.04 -4.85 -18.91
CA GLY A 77 -5.58 -3.47 -19.07
C GLY A 77 -4.39 -3.13 -18.15
N ILE A 78 -4.42 -3.64 -16.91
CA ILE A 78 -3.34 -3.49 -15.92
C ILE A 78 -2.13 -4.38 -16.26
N LEU A 79 -2.32 -5.66 -16.59
CA LEU A 79 -1.25 -6.66 -16.68
C LEU A 79 -0.60 -6.80 -18.07
N ALA A 80 -1.20 -6.25 -19.12
CA ALA A 80 -0.65 -6.37 -20.46
C ALA A 80 0.73 -5.72 -20.53
N ARG A 81 1.74 -6.51 -20.93
CA ARG A 81 3.09 -6.03 -21.20
C ARG A 81 3.05 -5.21 -22.49
N ARG A 82 3.43 -3.95 -22.41
CA ARG A 82 3.29 -3.03 -23.56
C ARG A 82 4.16 -3.42 -24.75
N ASP A 83 5.21 -4.20 -24.52
CA ASP A 83 6.11 -4.71 -25.56
C ASP A 83 5.59 -5.96 -26.29
N SER A 84 4.57 -6.68 -25.78
CA SER A 84 4.17 -7.98 -26.34
C SER A 84 2.68 -8.29 -26.38
N ASP A 85 1.85 -7.63 -25.58
CA ASP A 85 0.46 -8.05 -25.37
C ASP A 85 -0.57 -7.07 -25.96
N MET A 86 -0.12 -6.02 -26.66
CA MET A 86 -0.98 -4.95 -27.17
C MET A 86 -1.95 -5.39 -28.26
N ASP A 87 -1.54 -6.28 -29.16
CA ASP A 87 -2.43 -6.84 -30.20
C ASP A 87 -3.57 -7.66 -29.57
N ILE A 88 -3.26 -8.39 -28.49
CA ILE A 88 -4.24 -9.19 -27.73
C ILE A 88 -5.28 -8.29 -27.05
N LEU A 89 -4.87 -7.15 -26.49
CA LEU A 89 -5.80 -6.16 -25.94
C LEU A 89 -6.71 -5.59 -27.04
N LYS A 90 -6.11 -5.19 -28.16
CA LYS A 90 -6.82 -4.58 -29.30
C LYS A 90 -7.85 -5.52 -29.91
N GLU A 91 -7.51 -6.80 -30.12
CA GLU A 91 -8.44 -7.81 -30.63
C GLU A 91 -9.67 -8.01 -29.75
N ARG A 92 -9.52 -7.81 -28.43
CA ARG A 92 -10.62 -7.92 -27.46
C ARG A 92 -11.35 -6.60 -27.20
N GLY A 93 -10.93 -5.50 -27.85
CA GLY A 93 -11.45 -4.16 -27.58
C GLY A 93 -11.17 -3.70 -26.14
N TYR A 94 -10.06 -4.15 -25.57
CA TYR A 94 -9.62 -3.76 -24.24
C TYR A 94 -8.60 -2.63 -24.32
N GLU A 95 -8.65 -1.76 -23.32
CA GLU A 95 -7.75 -0.61 -23.19
C GLU A 95 -6.74 -0.85 -22.08
N THR A 96 -5.63 -0.12 -22.15
CA THR A 96 -4.61 -0.12 -21.10
C THR A 96 -5.08 0.66 -19.88
N ILE A 97 -4.65 0.22 -18.69
CA ILE A 97 -4.76 0.98 -17.44
C ILE A 97 -3.34 1.23 -16.97
N ASP A 98 -2.97 2.50 -16.81
CA ASP A 98 -1.59 2.94 -16.61
C ASP A 98 -1.34 3.47 -15.20
N LEU A 99 -2.41 3.88 -14.50
CA LEU A 99 -2.37 4.30 -13.11
C LEU A 99 -3.46 3.58 -12.31
N VAL A 100 -3.11 3.01 -11.17
CA VAL A 100 -4.05 2.37 -10.24
C VAL A 100 -3.90 3.03 -8.88
N ILE A 101 -4.95 3.73 -8.43
CA ILE A 101 -4.99 4.42 -7.14
C ILE A 101 -6.00 3.69 -6.25
N VAL A 102 -5.50 2.89 -5.32
CA VAL A 102 -6.33 2.04 -4.46
C VAL A 102 -5.74 1.96 -3.06
N ASN A 103 -6.50 2.42 -2.06
CA ASN A 103 -6.18 2.17 -0.66
C ASN A 103 -7.17 1.17 -0.07
N LEU A 104 -6.64 0.28 0.77
CA LEU A 104 -7.41 -0.75 1.45
C LEU A 104 -7.93 -0.20 2.78
N TYR A 105 -9.08 -0.68 3.22
CA TYR A 105 -9.46 -0.47 4.60
C TYR A 105 -8.49 -1.27 5.51
N PRO A 106 -7.93 -0.68 6.57
CA PRO A 106 -7.03 -1.42 7.45
C PRO A 106 -7.79 -2.52 8.18
N PHE A 107 -7.62 -3.77 7.74
CA PHE A 107 -8.28 -4.93 8.38
C PHE A 107 -7.99 -5.00 9.89
N LYS A 108 -6.80 -4.53 10.32
CA LYS A 108 -6.45 -4.42 11.75
C LYS A 108 -7.35 -3.46 12.53
N GLU A 109 -7.70 -2.30 11.95
CA GLU A 109 -8.58 -1.33 12.62
C GLU A 109 -10.01 -1.87 12.70
N THR A 110 -10.43 -2.56 11.65
CA THR A 110 -11.73 -3.22 11.57
C THR A 110 -12.00 -4.22 12.69
N ILE A 111 -11.01 -5.05 13.02
CA ILE A 111 -11.16 -6.13 14.00
C ILE A 111 -10.93 -5.67 15.45
N GLN A 112 -10.47 -4.42 15.65
CA GLN A 112 -10.34 -3.81 16.98
C GLN A 112 -11.67 -3.27 17.51
N GLU A 113 -12.61 -2.97 16.61
CA GLU A 113 -14.01 -2.77 16.97
C GLU A 113 -14.61 -4.13 17.36
N ASP A 114 -15.52 -4.19 18.35
CA ASP A 114 -16.20 -5.42 18.83
C ASP A 114 -17.01 -6.11 17.71
N CYS A 115 -16.33 -6.66 16.70
CA CYS A 115 -16.90 -7.27 15.51
C CYS A 115 -16.96 -8.78 15.67
N THR A 116 -18.04 -9.35 15.17
CA THR A 116 -18.23 -10.80 15.08
C THR A 116 -17.29 -11.40 14.03
N PHE A 117 -17.05 -12.71 14.12
CA PHE A 117 -16.25 -13.43 13.13
C PHE A 117 -16.80 -13.26 11.71
N GLU A 118 -18.13 -13.37 11.55
CA GLU A 118 -18.81 -13.19 10.28
C GLU A 118 -18.59 -11.78 9.71
N GLU A 119 -18.69 -10.74 10.53
CA GLU A 119 -18.43 -9.36 10.12
C GLU A 119 -16.97 -9.14 9.70
N ALA A 120 -16.02 -9.76 10.40
CA ALA A 120 -14.61 -9.70 10.01
C ALA A 120 -14.38 -10.39 8.65
N ILE A 121 -15.00 -11.55 8.40
CA ILE A 121 -14.92 -12.25 7.11
C ILE A 121 -15.46 -11.39 5.96
N GLU A 122 -16.60 -10.71 6.14
CA GLU A 122 -17.18 -9.84 5.10
C GLU A 122 -16.28 -8.65 4.75
N LYS A 123 -15.44 -8.20 5.69
CA LYS A 123 -14.56 -7.05 5.50
C LYS A 123 -13.20 -7.42 4.87
N ILE A 124 -12.98 -8.69 4.54
CA ILE A 124 -11.82 -9.12 3.74
C ILE A 124 -12.03 -8.66 2.29
N ASP A 125 -11.23 -7.67 1.86
CA ASP A 125 -11.26 -7.16 0.50
C ASP A 125 -10.52 -8.13 -0.43
N ILE A 126 -11.18 -8.49 -1.54
CA ILE A 126 -10.59 -9.31 -2.61
C ILE A 126 -10.22 -8.42 -3.81
N GLY A 127 -11.08 -7.48 -4.16
CA GLY A 127 -10.92 -6.65 -5.35
C GLY A 127 -9.75 -5.69 -5.23
N GLY A 128 -9.66 -4.95 -4.12
CA GLY A 128 -8.58 -4.00 -3.84
C GLY A 128 -7.20 -4.66 -3.92
N PRO A 129 -6.93 -5.72 -3.12
CA PRO A 129 -5.68 -6.46 -3.17
C PRO A 129 -5.34 -7.01 -4.56
N THR A 130 -6.33 -7.52 -5.30
CA THR A 130 -6.08 -8.06 -6.64
C THR A 130 -5.65 -6.97 -7.62
N MET A 131 -6.28 -5.78 -7.57
CA MET A 131 -5.91 -4.64 -8.42
C MET A 131 -4.50 -4.12 -8.12
N ILE A 132 -4.17 -3.87 -6.85
CA ILE A 132 -2.85 -3.32 -6.50
C ILE A 132 -1.73 -4.31 -6.74
N ARG A 133 -1.95 -5.62 -6.51
CA ARG A 133 -0.97 -6.66 -6.82
C ARG A 133 -0.74 -6.78 -8.33
N ALA A 134 -1.79 -6.65 -9.13
CA ALA A 134 -1.66 -6.67 -10.59
C ALA A 134 -0.83 -5.47 -11.09
N ALA A 135 -1.11 -4.27 -10.57
CA ALA A 135 -0.39 -3.05 -10.94
C ALA A 135 1.07 -3.09 -10.48
N ALA A 136 1.31 -3.51 -9.22
CA ALA A 136 2.66 -3.69 -8.69
C ALA A 136 3.46 -4.75 -9.45
N LYS A 137 2.84 -5.88 -9.83
CA LYS A 137 3.50 -6.88 -10.69
C LYS A 137 3.93 -6.26 -12.03
N ASN A 138 3.10 -5.40 -12.62
CA ASN A 138 3.38 -4.76 -13.89
C ASN A 138 3.97 -3.34 -13.76
N PHE A 139 4.72 -3.07 -12.69
CA PHE A 139 5.28 -1.73 -12.40
C PHE A 139 6.19 -1.17 -13.51
N LYS A 140 6.68 -2.03 -14.41
CA LYS A 140 7.41 -1.58 -15.60
C LYS A 140 6.56 -0.60 -16.42
N ASP A 141 5.27 -0.90 -16.55
CA ASP A 141 4.31 -0.25 -17.44
C ASP A 141 3.16 0.47 -16.71
N VAL A 142 2.97 0.21 -15.40
CA VAL A 142 1.86 0.74 -14.60
C VAL A 142 2.36 1.42 -13.33
N VAL A 143 1.79 2.57 -12.98
CA VAL A 143 1.99 3.26 -11.71
C VAL A 143 0.92 2.77 -10.72
N VAL A 144 1.32 2.40 -9.51
CA VAL A 144 0.40 2.01 -8.44
C VAL A 144 0.57 2.96 -7.25
N VAL A 145 -0.53 3.48 -6.72
CA VAL A 145 -0.51 4.38 -5.56
C VAL A 145 -1.53 3.89 -4.55
N THR A 146 -1.12 3.72 -3.29
CA THR A 146 -1.96 3.10 -2.25
C THR A 146 -2.15 3.94 -1.00
N ASP A 147 -1.56 5.14 -0.96
CA ASP A 147 -1.56 6.01 0.21
C ASP A 147 -1.67 7.47 -0.25
N PRO A 148 -2.64 8.24 0.27
CA PRO A 148 -2.78 9.66 -0.06
C PRO A 148 -1.52 10.49 0.18
N LYS A 149 -0.64 10.06 1.10
CA LYS A 149 0.64 10.74 1.38
C LYS A 149 1.61 10.70 0.20
N ASP A 150 1.44 9.75 -0.72
CA ASP A 150 2.31 9.62 -1.89
C ASP A 150 1.85 10.53 -3.05
N TYR A 151 0.67 11.16 -2.98
CA TYR A 151 0.12 11.95 -4.09
C TYR A 151 1.03 13.11 -4.47
N GLU A 152 1.50 13.88 -3.49
CA GLU A 152 2.35 15.05 -3.74
C GLU A 152 3.66 14.67 -4.43
N GLU A 153 4.32 13.59 -3.98
CA GLU A 153 5.56 13.10 -4.58
C GLU A 153 5.33 12.66 -6.04
N VAL A 154 4.26 11.90 -6.30
CA VAL A 154 3.91 11.41 -7.64
C VAL A 154 3.54 12.55 -8.59
N MET A 155 2.69 13.48 -8.16
CA MET A 155 2.29 14.64 -8.97
C MET A 155 3.48 15.53 -9.29
N SER A 156 4.30 15.84 -8.28
CA SER A 156 5.50 16.66 -8.45
C SER A 156 6.52 16.00 -9.39
N GLU A 157 6.74 14.70 -9.26
CA GLU A 157 7.64 13.97 -10.18
C GLU A 157 7.10 14.02 -11.61
N TRP A 158 5.80 13.79 -11.80
CA TRP A 158 5.17 13.84 -13.12
C TRP A 158 5.33 15.21 -13.75
N ASP A 159 5.02 16.29 -13.04
CA ASP A 159 5.14 17.65 -13.57
C ASP A 159 6.58 18.01 -13.97
N ASN A 160 7.55 17.64 -13.14
CA ASN A 160 8.95 17.99 -13.38
C ASN A 160 9.58 17.20 -14.53
N ASN A 161 9.17 15.95 -14.73
CA ASN A 161 9.79 15.04 -15.68
C ASN A 161 8.93 14.71 -16.90
N ASP A 162 7.71 15.23 -16.96
CA ASP A 162 6.67 14.81 -17.92
C ASP A 162 6.43 13.30 -17.88
N GLY A 163 6.29 12.76 -16.66
CA GLY A 163 5.97 11.36 -16.39
C GLY A 163 6.61 10.83 -15.13
N ILE A 164 6.25 9.59 -14.76
CA ILE A 164 6.79 8.89 -13.58
C ILE A 164 7.98 8.04 -14.00
N SER A 165 9.05 8.00 -13.21
CA SER A 165 10.25 7.19 -13.49
C SER A 165 10.06 5.71 -13.15
N PHE A 166 10.91 4.86 -13.74
CA PHE A 166 10.95 3.44 -13.41
C PHE A 166 11.28 3.19 -11.94
N GLU A 167 12.19 3.97 -11.34
CA GLU A 167 12.59 3.81 -9.95
C GLU A 167 11.44 4.15 -9.00
N SER A 168 10.67 5.22 -9.27
CA SER A 168 9.49 5.54 -8.49
C SER A 168 8.41 4.47 -8.60
N ARG A 169 8.12 3.97 -9.81
CA ARG A 169 7.18 2.83 -9.98
C ARG A 169 7.64 1.59 -9.22
N LYS A 170 8.94 1.30 -9.22
CA LYS A 170 9.53 0.19 -8.47
C LYS A 170 9.39 0.37 -6.96
N LYS A 171 9.68 1.57 -6.44
CA LYS A 171 9.48 1.94 -5.02
C LYS A 171 8.03 1.77 -4.59
N LEU A 172 7.08 2.26 -5.39
CA LEU A 172 5.66 2.10 -5.13
C LEU A 172 5.21 0.63 -5.17
N SER A 173 5.71 -0.15 -6.13
CA SER A 173 5.48 -1.61 -6.18
C SER A 173 6.01 -2.33 -4.94
N GLN A 174 7.19 -1.97 -4.44
CA GLN A 174 7.73 -2.53 -3.20
C GLN A 174 6.80 -2.22 -2.02
N LYS A 175 6.32 -0.97 -1.91
CA LYS A 175 5.35 -0.57 -0.89
C LYS A 175 4.09 -1.44 -0.93
N VAL A 176 3.53 -1.69 -2.12
CA VAL A 176 2.35 -2.56 -2.30
C VAL A 176 2.59 -3.96 -1.76
N PHE A 177 3.69 -4.62 -2.14
CA PHE A 177 3.93 -6.00 -1.70
C PHE A 177 4.20 -6.09 -0.19
N SER A 178 4.82 -5.07 0.42
CA SER A 178 4.94 -4.97 1.88
C SER A 178 3.58 -4.84 2.56
N ILE A 179 2.73 -3.92 2.10
CA ILE A 179 1.36 -3.75 2.62
C ILE A 179 0.57 -5.06 2.48
N MET A 180 0.72 -5.77 1.36
CA MET A 180 0.03 -7.03 1.16
C MET A 180 0.53 -8.16 2.07
N ALA A 181 1.82 -8.17 2.43
CA ALA A 181 2.33 -9.11 3.41
C ALA A 181 1.66 -8.86 4.76
N ASP A 182 1.60 -7.61 5.20
CA ASP A 182 0.96 -7.23 6.47
C ASP A 182 -0.54 -7.48 6.49
N TYR A 183 -1.23 -7.19 5.38
CA TYR A 183 -2.67 -7.42 5.22
C TYR A 183 -3.00 -8.92 5.34
N ASN A 184 -2.32 -9.77 4.57
CA ASN A 184 -2.56 -11.21 4.60
C ASN A 184 -2.16 -11.83 5.95
N LYS A 185 -1.09 -11.31 6.58
CA LYS A 185 -0.69 -11.72 7.92
C LYS A 185 -1.79 -11.41 8.94
N SER A 186 -2.38 -10.22 8.87
CA SER A 186 -3.46 -9.82 9.78
C SER A 186 -4.68 -10.73 9.65
N ILE A 187 -5.05 -11.10 8.41
CA ILE A 187 -6.12 -12.08 8.15
C ILE A 187 -5.74 -13.45 8.70
N ALA A 188 -4.54 -13.95 8.40
CA ALA A 188 -4.11 -15.27 8.86
C ALA A 188 -4.08 -15.37 10.38
N SER A 189 -3.59 -14.34 11.07
CA SER A 189 -3.58 -14.26 12.54
C SER A 189 -4.99 -14.20 13.12
N TYR A 190 -5.93 -13.51 12.46
CA TYR A 190 -7.32 -13.47 12.92
C TYR A 190 -8.03 -14.83 12.75
N LEU A 191 -7.76 -15.53 11.64
CA LEU A 191 -8.35 -16.84 11.35
C LEU A 191 -7.74 -18.00 12.16
N SER A 192 -6.57 -17.79 12.79
CA SER A 192 -5.94 -18.84 13.60
C SER A 192 -6.62 -18.95 14.97
N GLU A 193 -7.47 -19.97 15.16
CA GLU A 193 -8.19 -20.23 16.41
C GLU A 193 -7.27 -20.73 17.56
N ASP A 194 -6.08 -21.26 17.26
CA ASP A 194 -5.29 -22.09 18.20
C ASP A 194 -4.06 -21.42 18.84
N GLY A 195 -3.85 -20.11 18.71
CA GLY A 195 -2.71 -19.43 19.37
C GLY A 195 -1.32 -19.88 18.90
N HIS A 196 -1.23 -20.71 17.87
CA HIS A 196 0.00 -21.00 17.12
C HIS A 196 0.31 -19.86 16.15
N SER A 197 0.37 -18.63 16.65
CA SER A 197 0.94 -17.55 15.87
C SER A 197 2.44 -17.83 15.73
N LEU A 198 2.95 -17.80 14.50
CA LEU A 198 4.38 -17.56 14.29
C LEU A 198 4.73 -16.31 15.12
N HIS A 199 5.82 -16.34 15.89
CA HIS A 199 6.23 -15.18 16.69
C HIS A 199 6.24 -13.92 15.82
N ASP A 200 5.28 -13.04 16.08
CA ASP A 200 5.04 -11.85 15.29
C ASP A 200 5.92 -10.73 15.84
N TYR A 201 7.10 -10.59 15.26
CA TYR A 201 7.90 -9.38 15.45
C TYR A 201 7.36 -8.30 14.50
N SER A 202 6.42 -7.50 15.00
CA SER A 202 5.95 -6.29 14.32
C SER A 202 6.90 -5.14 14.64
N PHE A 203 7.68 -4.70 13.66
CA PHE A 203 8.63 -3.59 13.80
C PHE A 203 8.04 -2.29 13.24
N GLN A 204 8.15 -1.20 13.99
CA GLN A 204 7.66 0.12 13.62
C GLN A 204 8.66 0.88 12.71
N LYS A 205 9.95 0.85 13.09
CA LYS A 205 11.00 1.61 12.41
C LYS A 205 12.29 0.81 12.41
N SER A 206 13.08 0.99 11.35
CA SER A 206 14.48 0.59 11.33
C SER A 206 15.38 1.82 11.23
N THR A 207 16.50 1.80 11.96
CA THR A 207 17.52 2.86 11.93
C THR A 207 18.89 2.20 11.75
N SER A 208 19.63 2.61 10.73
CA SER A 208 21.02 2.16 10.56
C SER A 208 21.90 2.69 11.69
N LEU A 209 22.69 1.80 12.29
CA LEU A 209 23.68 2.16 13.29
C LEU A 209 25.02 2.45 12.61
N ARG A 210 25.90 3.19 13.31
CA ARG A 210 27.23 3.56 12.81
C ARG A 210 28.08 2.34 12.43
N TYR A 211 27.95 1.26 13.19
CA TYR A 211 28.55 -0.06 12.97
C TYR A 211 27.88 -1.04 13.96
N GLY A 212 28.14 -2.34 13.78
CA GLY A 212 27.72 -3.41 14.70
C GLY A 212 28.58 -3.45 15.96
N GLU A 213 28.91 -4.65 16.44
CA GLU A 213 29.76 -4.78 17.62
C GLU A 213 31.18 -4.23 17.37
N ASN A 214 31.68 -4.39 16.13
CA ASN A 214 32.97 -3.89 15.67
C ASN A 214 32.83 -3.01 14.41
N PRO A 215 33.78 -2.09 14.13
CA PRO A 215 33.67 -1.12 13.03
C PRO A 215 33.50 -1.69 11.61
N HIS A 216 33.90 -2.95 11.39
CA HIS A 216 33.80 -3.62 10.08
C HIS A 216 32.44 -4.30 9.85
N GLN A 217 31.55 -4.30 10.85
CA GLN A 217 30.24 -4.91 10.79
C GLN A 217 29.17 -3.82 10.61
N SER A 218 28.21 -4.05 9.73
CA SER A 218 27.02 -3.19 9.63
C SER A 218 25.95 -3.65 10.63
N ALA A 219 25.15 -2.72 11.14
CA ALA A 219 24.02 -3.04 12.01
C ALA A 219 22.82 -2.11 11.78
N THR A 220 21.63 -2.64 12.09
CA THR A 220 20.36 -1.93 12.01
C THR A 220 19.56 -2.20 13.27
N LEU A 221 19.10 -1.14 13.93
CA LEU A 221 18.19 -1.22 15.06
C LEU A 221 16.76 -1.29 14.54
N PHE A 222 15.99 -2.27 15.00
CA PHE A 222 14.56 -2.36 14.77
C PHE A 222 13.81 -2.04 16.06
N THR A 223 12.80 -1.17 15.99
CA THR A 223 11.93 -0.85 17.13
C THR A 223 10.60 -1.58 16.97
N PHE A 224 10.01 -2.07 18.06
CA PHE A 224 8.73 -2.79 17.99
C PHE A 224 7.55 -1.83 17.96
N ASP A 225 6.48 -2.24 17.30
CA ASP A 225 5.19 -1.55 17.33
C ASP A 225 4.29 -2.09 18.45
N ASN A 226 3.30 -1.30 18.89
CA ASN A 226 2.26 -1.69 19.85
C ASN A 226 2.75 -2.32 21.16
N LEU A 227 3.93 -1.92 21.64
CA LEU A 227 4.42 -2.38 22.94
C LEU A 227 3.58 -1.81 24.09
N SER A 228 3.07 -2.67 24.97
CA SER A 228 2.41 -2.25 26.22
C SER A 228 3.38 -1.55 27.19
N LYS A 229 4.68 -1.88 27.10
CA LYS A 229 5.77 -1.24 27.85
C LYS A 229 6.95 -1.01 26.91
N LYS A 230 7.50 0.21 26.91
CA LYS A 230 8.69 0.55 26.11
C LYS A 230 9.91 -0.23 26.61
N ASN A 231 10.70 -0.75 25.66
CA ASN A 231 12.03 -1.31 25.92
C ASN A 231 13.13 -0.28 25.57
N ILE A 232 14.41 -0.66 25.70
CA ILE A 232 15.53 0.22 25.38
C ILE A 232 15.56 0.63 23.90
N ALA A 233 15.23 -0.27 22.97
CA ALA A 233 15.17 0.06 21.54
C ALA A 233 14.11 1.13 21.22
N ASN A 234 13.00 1.16 21.97
CA ASN A 234 11.90 2.10 21.84
C ASN A 234 12.00 3.30 22.81
N ALA A 235 13.12 3.48 23.51
CA ALA A 235 13.32 4.56 24.45
C ALA A 235 13.45 5.93 23.76
N GLU A 236 13.06 7.00 24.46
CA GLU A 236 13.24 8.36 23.98
C GLU A 236 14.67 8.83 24.29
N ILE A 237 15.38 9.29 23.25
CA ILE A 237 16.73 9.85 23.40
C ILE A 237 16.60 11.34 23.71
N ILE A 238 16.87 11.72 24.96
CA ILE A 238 16.75 13.12 25.42
C ILE A 238 17.94 13.97 24.94
N GLN A 239 19.16 13.42 24.95
CA GLN A 239 20.39 14.14 24.58
C GLN A 239 21.54 13.17 24.26
N GLY A 240 22.58 13.70 23.60
CA GLY A 240 23.83 12.98 23.33
C GLY A 240 24.05 12.67 21.85
N LYS A 241 25.17 12.01 21.56
CA LYS A 241 25.47 11.50 20.22
C LYS A 241 24.63 10.26 19.91
N GLU A 242 24.53 9.90 18.63
CA GLU A 242 23.87 8.67 18.20
C GLU A 242 24.42 7.42 18.90
N LEU A 243 23.53 6.56 19.37
CA LEU A 243 23.88 5.31 20.04
C LEU A 243 24.60 4.35 19.08
N SER A 244 25.62 3.64 19.57
CA SER A 244 26.20 2.49 18.86
C SER A 244 25.44 1.21 19.21
N TYR A 245 25.74 0.12 18.48
CA TYR A 245 25.25 -1.22 18.81
C TYR A 245 25.56 -1.59 20.27
N ASN A 246 26.82 -1.44 20.70
CA ASN A 246 27.24 -1.75 22.07
C ASN A 246 26.51 -0.88 23.10
N ASN A 247 26.27 0.40 22.82
CA ASN A 247 25.51 1.25 23.74
C ASN A 247 24.09 0.74 23.98
N ILE A 248 23.45 0.18 22.95
CA ILE A 248 22.08 -0.35 23.07
C ILE A 248 22.09 -1.64 23.87
N VAL A 249 23.01 -2.57 23.58
CA VAL A 249 23.14 -3.85 24.30
C VAL A 249 23.53 -3.63 25.76
N ASP A 250 24.47 -2.72 26.02
CA ASP A 250 24.89 -2.38 27.39
C ASP A 250 23.74 -1.73 28.18
N ALA A 251 22.96 -0.86 27.55
CA ALA A 251 21.81 -0.22 28.19
C ALA A 251 20.70 -1.23 28.50
N ASP A 252 20.43 -2.19 27.60
CA ASP A 252 19.46 -3.26 27.82
C ASP A 252 19.88 -4.18 28.98
N ALA A 253 21.15 -4.60 28.99
CA ALA A 253 21.71 -5.40 30.07
C ALA A 253 21.69 -4.67 31.43
N ALA A 254 22.07 -3.38 31.44
CA ALA A 254 22.04 -2.57 32.66
C ALA A 254 20.60 -2.38 33.17
N TRP A 255 19.64 -2.15 32.27
CA TRP A 255 18.23 -1.99 32.62
C TRP A 255 17.63 -3.27 33.20
N GLU A 256 17.84 -4.42 32.55
CA GLU A 256 17.35 -5.69 33.06
C GLU A 256 17.97 -6.05 34.42
N CYS A 257 19.27 -5.78 34.61
CA CYS A 257 19.95 -5.99 35.89
C CYS A 257 19.30 -5.19 37.04
N VAL A 258 18.99 -3.91 36.82
CA VAL A 258 18.33 -3.08 37.84
C VAL A 258 16.89 -3.54 38.09
N ARG A 259 16.19 -4.03 37.06
CA ARG A 259 14.81 -4.52 37.18
C ARG A 259 14.65 -5.80 38.01
N GLU A 260 15.74 -6.51 38.31
CA GLU A 260 15.70 -7.67 39.21
C GLU A 260 15.48 -7.30 40.68
N PHE A 261 15.66 -6.03 41.05
CA PHE A 261 15.48 -5.56 42.42
C PHE A 261 14.09 -4.92 42.60
N ASP A 262 13.31 -5.45 43.54
CA ASP A 262 11.93 -5.01 43.83
C ASP A 262 11.81 -3.70 44.64
N ASN A 263 12.93 -3.02 44.93
CA ASN A 263 13.01 -1.82 45.78
C ASN A 263 13.51 -0.59 45.02
#